data_AF-A0A9W4RF40-F1
#
_entry.id   AF-A0A9W4RF40-F1
#
_cell.length_a   1.000
_cell.length_b   1.000
_cell.length_c   1.000
_cell.angle_alpha   90.00
_cell.angle_beta   90.00
_cell.angle_gamma   90.00
#
_symmetry.space_group_name_H-M   'P 1'
#
loop_
_entity.id
_entity.type
_entity.pdbx_description
1 polymer ?
#
loop_
_entity_poly.entity_id
_entity_poly.type
_entity_poly.pdbx_seq_one_letter_code
_entity_poly.pdbx_strand_id
1 'polypeptide(L)' 'MNDIEDREVVVVLRQDVKRGGEIMATYQMEYPDLAAALSAIRGDLNAGRVEVITVAGRQLSDDGITALSEKGAHR' A
#
# COMPACT_ATOMS: atom_id res chain seq x y z
N MET A 1 20.01 -11.94 16.78
CA MET A 1 18.58 -11.79 16.45
C MET A 1 18.52 -10.51 15.66
N ASN A 2 18.33 -10.58 14.33
CA ASN A 2 18.42 -9.40 13.48
C ASN A 2 17.14 -8.58 13.63
N ASP A 3 17.30 -7.31 14.02
CA ASP A 3 16.30 -6.25 14.13
C ASP A 3 15.57 -6.00 12.79
N ILE A 4 14.64 -6.89 12.46
CA ILE A 4 13.56 -6.64 11.49
C ILE A 4 12.26 -6.40 12.26
N GLU A 5 12.38 -5.89 13.49
CA GLU A 5 11.26 -5.46 14.31
C GLU A 5 10.98 -3.99 13.97
N ASP A 6 9.73 -3.67 13.66
CA ASP A 6 9.18 -2.31 13.50
C ASP A 6 9.76 -1.45 12.37
N ARG A 7 9.81 -2.01 11.16
CA ARG A 7 10.07 -1.20 9.97
C ARG A 7 8.80 -0.48 9.56
N GLU A 8 8.68 0.76 10.02
CA GLU A 8 7.67 1.74 9.59
C GLU A 8 7.36 1.58 8.10
N VAL A 9 6.08 1.37 7.78
CA VAL A 9 5.58 1.26 6.41
C VAL A 9 4.67 2.42 6.10
N VAL A 10 5.03 3.18 5.08
CA VAL A 10 4.22 4.29 4.58
C VAL A 10 3.58 3.87 3.28
N VAL A 11 2.26 4.01 3.18
CA VAL A 11 1.50 3.70 1.98
C VAL A 11 0.81 4.96 1.49
N VAL A 12 0.98 5.25 0.20
CA VAL A 12 0.26 6.32 -0.49
C VAL A 12 -0.79 5.69 -1.39
N LEU A 13 -2.05 6.07 -1.20
CA LEU A 13 -3.16 5.61 -2.02
C LEU A 13 -3.99 6.76 -2.60
N ARG A 14 -4.58 6.50 -3.76
CA ARG A 14 -5.59 7.32 -4.40
C ARG A 14 -6.98 6.82 -4.06
N GLN A 15 -7.85 7.72 -3.61
CA GLN A 15 -9.24 7.40 -3.37
C GLN A 15 -10.16 8.34 -4.15
N ASP A 16 -11.15 7.75 -4.82
CA ASP A 16 -12.25 8.48 -5.47
C ASP A 16 -13.19 8.99 -4.39
N VAL A 17 -13.19 10.31 -4.14
CA VAL A 17 -13.92 10.87 -2.99
C VAL A 17 -15.39 11.18 -3.33
N LYS A 18 -15.75 11.37 -4.61
CA LYS A 18 -17.15 11.57 -5.04
C LYS A 18 -17.44 11.09 -6.47
N ARG A 19 -18.56 10.38 -6.63
CA ARG A 19 -19.28 10.27 -7.91
C ARG A 19 -20.06 11.57 -8.15
N GLY A 20 -19.63 12.41 -9.09
CA GLY A 20 -20.37 13.61 -9.51
C GLY A 20 -19.54 14.87 -9.77
N GLY A 21 -18.22 14.81 -9.63
CA GLY A 21 -17.30 15.92 -9.89
C GLY A 21 -15.94 15.54 -9.31
N GLU A 22 -14.99 15.22 -10.17
CA GLU A 22 -13.76 14.49 -9.87
C GLU A 22 -12.90 15.20 -8.81
N ILE A 23 -12.98 14.74 -7.57
CA ILE A 23 -12.00 15.05 -6.53
C ILE A 23 -11.26 13.76 -6.23
N MET A 24 -10.02 13.69 -6.71
CA MET A 24 -9.07 12.66 -6.33
C MET A 24 -8.39 13.11 -5.04
N ALA A 25 -8.48 12.32 -3.97
CA ALA A 25 -7.67 12.55 -2.78
C ALA A 25 -6.55 11.53 -2.72
N THR A 26 -5.37 12.00 -2.31
CA THR A 26 -4.22 11.17 -2.00
C THR A 26 -4.10 11.08 -0.49
N TYR A 27 -4.08 9.87 0.04
CA TYR A 27 -3.91 9.60 1.47
C TYR A 27 -2.56 8.94 1.70
N GLN A 28 -1.84 9.45 2.70
CA GLN A 28 -0.65 8.81 3.25
C GLN A 28 -1.03 8.15 4.57
N MET A 29 -0.73 6.87 4.70
CA MET A 29 -0.99 6.07 5.90
C MET A 29 0.29 5.41 6.37
N GLU A 30 0.49 5.44 7.68
CA GLU A 30 1.62 4.80 8.36
C GLU A 30 1.14 3.53 9.06
N TYR A 31 1.93 2.48 8.94
CA TYR A 31 1.67 1.17 9.50
C TYR A 31 2.88 0.69 10.31
N PRO A 32 2.63 -0.09 11.39
CA PRO A 32 3.70 -0.59 12.24
C PRO A 32 4.63 -1.56 11.50
N ASP A 33 4.09 -2.32 10.54
CA ASP A 33 4.84 -3.27 9.74
C ASP A 33 4.17 -3.54 8.38
N LEU A 34 4.90 -4.25 7.51
CA LEU A 34 4.43 -4.58 6.17
C LEU A 34 3.24 -5.54 6.16
N ALA A 35 3.14 -6.46 7.12
CA ALA A 35 2.03 -7.40 7.17
C ALA A 35 0.71 -6.69 7.52
N ALA A 36 0.74 -5.77 8.48
CA ALA A 36 -0.36 -4.91 8.84
C ALA A 36 -0.77 -4.01 7.68
N ALA A 37 0.20 -3.36 7.01
CA ALA A 37 -0.04 -2.55 5.83
C ALA A 37 -0.74 -3.36 4.73
N LEU A 38 -0.17 -4.49 4.32
CA LEU A 38 -0.73 -5.37 3.28
C LEU A 38 -2.13 -5.88 3.64
N SER A 39 -2.39 -6.18 4.90
CA SER A 39 -3.72 -6.62 5.34
C SER A 39 -4.74 -5.49 5.24
N ALA A 40 -4.36 -4.26 5.57
CA ALA A 40 -5.26 -3.10 5.54
C ALA A 40 -5.56 -2.64 4.10
N ILE A 41 -4.53 -2.58 3.25
CA ILE A 41 -4.62 -2.02 1.90
C ILE A 41 -4.92 -3.06 0.81
N ARG A 42 -5.19 -4.33 1.16
CA ARG A 42 -5.39 -5.41 0.16
C ARG A 42 -6.47 -5.08 -0.86
N GLY A 43 -7.58 -4.49 -0.41
CA GLY A 43 -8.65 -4.04 -1.30
C GLY A 43 -8.19 -2.93 -2.24
N ASP A 44 -7.34 -2.01 -1.76
CA ASP A 44 -6.76 -0.93 -2.53
C ASP A 44 -5.72 -1.41 -3.54
N LEU A 45 -4.87 -2.36 -3.15
CA LEU A 45 -3.88 -3.02 -4.04
C LEU A 45 -4.58 -3.68 -5.22
N ASN A 46 -5.60 -4.49 -4.95
CA ASN A 46 -6.38 -5.17 -5.98
C ASN A 46 -7.16 -4.20 -6.88
N ALA A 47 -7.57 -3.04 -6.33
CA ALA A 47 -8.24 -2.00 -7.08
C ALA A 47 -7.28 -1.07 -7.84
N GLY A 48 -5.96 -1.29 -7.77
CA GLY A 48 -4.95 -0.44 -8.41
C GLY A 48 -4.87 0.97 -7.81
N ARG A 49 -5.29 1.15 -6.55
CA ARG A 49 -5.36 2.43 -5.85
C ARG A 49 -4.08 2.79 -5.10
N VAL A 50 -3.19 1.83 -4.87
CA VAL A 50 -1.92 2.06 -4.18
C VAL A 50 -0.89 2.56 -5.17
N GLU A 51 -0.31 3.73 -4.90
CA GLU A 51 0.69 4.37 -5.75
C GLU A 51 2.12 4.09 -5.27
N VAL A 52 2.33 4.17 -3.95
CA VAL A 52 3.66 4.04 -3.35
C VAL A 52 3.55 3.23 -2.06
N ILE A 53 4.50 2.30 -1.89
CA ILE A 53 4.76 1.65 -0.61
C ILE A 53 6.22 1.89 -0.26
N THR A 54 6.47 2.45 0.91
CA THR A 54 7.80 2.67 1.46
C THR A 54 7.97 1.81 2.70
N VAL A 55 9.04 1.01 2.75
CA VAL A 55 9.36 0.14 3.88
C VAL A 55 10.74 0.51 4.41
N ALA A 56 10.84 0.91 5.69
CA ALA A 56 12.08 1.39 6.28
C ALA A 56 12.81 2.44 5.41
N GLY A 57 12.04 3.43 4.93
CA GLY A 57 12.56 4.51 4.08
C GLY A 57 12.93 4.12 2.64
N ARG A 58 12.67 2.87 2.22
CA ARG A 58 12.87 2.43 0.83
C ARG A 58 11.55 2.20 0.13
N GLN A 59 11.34 2.94 -0.96
CA GLN A 59 10.21 2.73 -1.85
C GLN A 59 10.33 1.38 -2.57
N LEU A 60 9.23 0.62 -2.60
CA LEU A 60 9.11 -0.57 -3.43
C LEU A 60 8.97 -0.18 -4.90
N SER A 61 9.57 -0.97 -5.79
CA SER A 61 9.37 -0.80 -7.24
C SER A 61 7.95 -1.19 -7.64
N ASP A 62 7.50 -0.67 -8.79
CA ASP A 62 6.20 -1.01 -9.38
C ASP A 62 6.04 -2.53 -9.59
N ASP A 63 7.12 -3.21 -10.00
CA ASP A 63 7.16 -4.68 -10.09
C ASP A 63 6.95 -5.35 -8.71
N GLY A 64 7.53 -4.77 -7.66
CA GLY A 64 7.37 -5.24 -6.28
C GLY A 64 5.94 -5.06 -5.78
N ILE A 65 5.28 -3.95 -6.10
CA ILE A 65 3.88 -3.69 -5.77
C ILE A 65 2.98 -4.64 -6.55
N THR A 66 3.24 -4.85 -7.85
CA THR A 66 2.48 -5.77 -8.71
C THR A 66 2.55 -7.20 -8.20
N ALA A 67 3.74 -7.68 -7.84
CA ALA A 67 3.92 -9.03 -7.28
C ALA A 67 3.16 -9.23 -5.95
N LEU A 68 2.98 -8.16 -5.17
CA LEU A 68 2.19 -8.20 -3.93
C LEU A 68 0.68 -8.29 -4.21
N SER A 69 0.20 -7.58 -5.22
CA SER A 69 -1.21 -7.67 -5.68
C SER A 69 -1.55 -9.06 -6.23
N GLU A 70 -0.67 -9.64 -7.05
CA GLU A 70 -0.89 -10.97 -7.66
C GLU A 70 -0.94 -12.10 -6.63
N LYS A 71 -0.05 -12.07 -5.62
CA LYS A 71 -0.08 -13.04 -4.51
C LYS A 71 -1.35 -12.92 -3.65
N GLY A 72 -2.01 -11.77 -3.65
CA GLY A 72 -3.28 -11.53 -2.98
C GLY A 72 -4.52 -11.99 -3.77
N ALA A 73 -4.41 -12.29 -5.05
CA ALA A 73 -5.55 -12.60 -5.93
C ALA A 73 -5.91 -14.10 -6.03
N HIS A 74 -5.00 -15.01 -5.62
CA HIS A 74 -5.15 -16.47 -5.77
C HIS A 74 -5.78 -17.20 -4.56
N ARG A 75 -6.88 -16.69 -3.99
CA ARG A 75 -7.63 -17.41 -2.94
C ARG A 75 -9.06 -17.73 -3.35
#